data_AF-A0A7X4EIE7-F1
#
_entry.id   AF-A0A7X4EIE7-F1
#
_cell.length_a   1.000
_cell.length_b   1.000
_cell.length_c   1.000
_cell.angle_alpha   90.00
_cell.angle_beta   90.00
_cell.angle_gamma   90.00
#
_symmetry.space_group_name_H-M   'P 1'
#
loop_
_entity.id
_entity.type
_entity.pdbx_description
1 polymer ?
#
loop_
_entity_poly.entity_id
_entity_poly.type
_entity_poly.pdbx_seq_one_letter_code
_entity_poly.pdbx_strand_id
1 'polypeptide(L)'
;MKPGSAGAPTGRARSRAMFVEGREQRRRAARTGWKIVGSQDQCALCSGRAPAILQDNLKRLAGRPPTVARRLDRLTALAGRTQFREACTSLHSHRVIRLMYLRPTAAGLLILATAACSAGADAGQPGSAPDDPAQAAPPTQERDVRPGIEVLLGDSLGLVRGRTVGLVTNHTGRDRSGTPSIDLLAAHPEVELVALYSPEHGIRGSAEAGVRIEDGMDERTGLPVHSLYGETRKPTDEMLDGVEVLLFDIQDVGARYYTYLSTMALAMEAAGERGIPFVVLDRPNPIGGDPVQGNILDPDYSSFVGLYPIPMRHGLTAGEFARMAVGEFGVRVDLNVAVSDGWERTMPFEDTGIPWIAPSPNMPSVESALHYPGTCLFEGTPVSVGRGTDRAFQQVGAPWLDGEELAARLTALGVPDARFVPVRFTPESPGDGKFGGVEVGGVRLESNGPEYDPTLAALALLVEIRAMSGERWDWRVGHFDRLAGTDALRNALDAGVSYQALADGWGEGLDEYVARREPYLLYRKEGE
;
A
#
# COMPACT_ATOMS: atom_id res chain seq x y z
N MET A 1 4.48 -65.08 12.23
CA MET A 1 3.27 -64.81 13.04
C MET A 1 3.00 -63.30 13.00
N LYS A 2 1.74 -62.86 12.91
CA LYS A 2 1.26 -61.54 13.37
C LYS A 2 1.06 -61.60 14.90
N PRO A 3 0.90 -60.50 15.69
CA PRO A 3 0.33 -59.17 15.38
C PRO A 3 1.27 -57.98 15.72
N GLY A 4 0.92 -56.70 15.61
CA GLY A 4 -0.28 -56.04 15.05
C GLY A 4 -0.85 -54.92 15.94
N SER A 5 -0.52 -53.65 15.64
CA SER A 5 -1.19 -52.43 16.14
C SER A 5 -0.83 -51.26 15.20
N ALA A 6 -1.73 -50.84 14.30
CA ALA A 6 -2.67 -49.73 14.51
C ALA A 6 -1.99 -48.35 14.31
N GLY A 7 -2.07 -47.82 13.09
CA GLY A 7 -1.55 -46.49 12.73
C GLY A 7 -2.58 -45.37 12.95
N ALA A 8 -2.09 -44.16 13.22
CA ALA A 8 -2.89 -42.93 13.27
C ALA A 8 -2.99 -42.27 11.88
N PRO A 9 -4.14 -41.65 11.52
CA PRO A 9 -4.33 -41.05 10.20
C PRO A 9 -3.68 -39.67 10.07
N THR A 10 -3.24 -39.37 8.86
CA THR A 10 -2.55 -38.15 8.46
C THR A 10 -3.42 -36.88 8.55
N GLY A 11 -2.80 -35.77 8.93
CA GLY A 11 -3.44 -34.46 8.97
C GLY A 11 -3.71 -33.88 7.58
N ARG A 12 -4.88 -34.15 7.00
CA ARG A 12 -5.35 -33.48 5.76
C ARG A 12 -6.84 -33.08 5.77
N ALA A 13 -7.49 -33.12 6.93
CA ALA A 13 -8.95 -32.94 7.05
C ALA A 13 -9.41 -31.73 7.87
N ARG A 14 -8.54 -31.06 8.66
CA ARG A 14 -8.97 -29.99 9.58
C ARG A 14 -9.22 -28.63 8.90
N SER A 15 -8.46 -28.28 7.86
CA SER A 15 -8.62 -27.02 7.11
C SER A 15 -9.92 -26.94 6.28
N ARG A 16 -10.51 -28.09 5.90
CA ARG A 16 -11.78 -28.13 5.13
C ARG A 16 -13.03 -27.91 5.98
N ALA A 17 -12.98 -28.12 7.29
CA ALA A 17 -14.15 -28.04 8.17
C ALA A 17 -14.55 -26.58 8.47
N MET A 18 -13.57 -25.72 8.80
CA MET A 18 -13.84 -24.34 9.23
C MET A 18 -14.48 -23.47 8.12
N PHE A 19 -14.20 -23.77 6.85
CA PHE A 19 -14.78 -23.07 5.70
C PHE A 19 -16.27 -23.36 5.42
N VAL A 20 -16.87 -24.36 6.09
CA VAL A 20 -18.29 -24.72 5.91
C VAL A 20 -19.19 -23.98 6.92
N GLU A 21 -18.79 -23.89 8.19
CA GLU A 21 -19.61 -23.24 9.24
C GLU A 21 -19.82 -21.74 9.00
N GLY A 22 -18.82 -21.05 8.42
CA GLY A 22 -18.95 -19.64 8.03
C GLY A 22 -20.05 -19.37 6.98
N ARG A 23 -20.45 -20.38 6.19
CA ARG A 23 -21.53 -20.23 5.18
C ARG A 23 -22.92 -20.30 5.79
N GLU A 24 -23.11 -21.04 6.89
CA GLU A 24 -24.42 -21.13 7.56
C GLU A 24 -24.75 -19.86 8.35
N GLN A 25 -23.76 -19.20 8.97
CA GLN A 25 -23.98 -17.93 9.66
C GLN A 25 -24.42 -16.82 8.68
N ARG A 26 -23.77 -16.71 7.51
CA ARG A 26 -24.15 -15.73 6.48
C ARG A 26 -25.58 -15.96 5.95
N ARG A 27 -26.05 -17.21 5.87
CA ARG A 27 -27.44 -17.53 5.48
C ARG A 27 -28.50 -17.19 6.52
N ARG A 28 -28.14 -16.99 7.80
CA ARG A 28 -29.09 -16.52 8.84
C ARG A 28 -29.30 -15.01 8.81
N ALA A 29 -28.29 -14.22 8.45
CA ALA A 29 -28.40 -12.75 8.37
C ALA A 29 -29.36 -12.26 7.26
N ALA A 30 -29.45 -12.99 6.15
CA ALA A 30 -30.31 -12.65 5.00
C ALA A 30 -31.83 -12.82 5.22
N ARG A 31 -32.30 -13.18 6.44
CA ARG A 31 -33.74 -13.38 6.73
C ARG A 31 -34.42 -12.24 7.48
N THR A 32 -33.67 -11.24 7.96
CA THR A 32 -34.25 -10.04 8.60
C THR A 32 -34.40 -8.91 7.58
N GLY A 33 -35.43 -9.01 6.74
CA GLY A 33 -35.64 -8.08 5.62
C GLY A 33 -35.80 -6.62 6.07
N TRP A 34 -34.78 -5.80 5.78
CA TRP A 34 -34.83 -4.35 5.81
C TRP A 34 -34.47 -3.83 4.41
N LYS A 35 -35.46 -3.30 3.69
CA LYS A 35 -35.22 -2.48 2.50
C LYS A 35 -35.00 -1.05 2.97
N ILE A 36 -33.89 -0.43 2.58
CA ILE A 36 -33.75 1.02 2.62
C ILE A 36 -34.01 1.52 1.20
N VAL A 37 -35.07 2.32 1.05
CA VAL A 37 -35.37 3.06 -0.19
C VAL A 37 -34.72 4.43 -0.04
N GLY A 38 -33.95 4.86 -1.04
CA GLY A 38 -33.17 6.10 -0.97
C GLY A 38 -33.94 7.33 -1.44
N SER A 39 -33.47 8.50 -1.00
CA SER A 39 -33.41 9.76 -1.76
C SER A 39 -32.70 10.82 -0.91
N GLN A 40 -31.93 11.70 -1.55
CA GLN A 40 -31.51 12.96 -0.91
C GLN A 40 -32.75 13.84 -0.72
N ASP A 41 -33.04 14.26 0.52
CA ASP A 41 -33.31 15.66 0.88
C ASP A 41 -33.71 15.85 2.36
N GLN A 42 -33.51 17.07 2.85
CA GLN A 42 -33.93 17.62 4.15
C GLN A 42 -33.16 17.19 5.41
N CYS A 43 -32.12 17.97 5.73
CA CYS A 43 -31.51 18.03 7.07
C CYS A 43 -32.50 18.58 8.12
N ALA A 44 -33.10 17.70 8.92
CA ALA A 44 -34.11 18.03 9.93
C ALA A 44 -33.55 18.61 11.25
N LEU A 45 -32.36 19.24 11.24
CA LEU A 45 -31.75 19.88 12.43
C LEU A 45 -32.03 21.40 12.54
N CYS A 46 -32.57 22.03 11.49
CA CYS A 46 -32.87 23.47 11.48
C CYS A 46 -34.34 23.84 11.75
N SER A 47 -35.19 22.89 12.15
CA SER A 47 -36.58 23.19 12.57
C SER A 47 -36.86 22.63 13.98
N GLY A 48 -37.06 23.52 14.95
CA GLY A 48 -37.13 23.20 16.37
C GLY A 48 -38.39 22.45 16.82
N ARG A 49 -38.56 21.19 16.40
CA ARG A 49 -39.68 20.30 16.79
C ARG A 49 -39.25 18.99 17.48
N ALA A 50 -38.03 18.93 18.01
CA ALA A 50 -37.50 17.77 18.72
C ALA A 50 -38.37 17.21 19.89
N PRO A 51 -39.12 18.01 20.69
CA PRO A 51 -39.87 17.46 21.83
C PRO A 51 -41.09 16.61 21.48
N ALA A 52 -41.74 16.86 20.34
CA ALA A 52 -43.03 16.21 19.99
C ALA A 52 -42.87 14.76 19.49
N ILE A 53 -41.83 14.50 18.70
CA ILE A 53 -41.57 13.18 18.10
C ILE A 53 -41.19 12.13 19.16
N LEU A 54 -40.63 12.56 20.30
CA LEU A 54 -40.24 11.65 21.38
C LEU A 54 -41.44 11.07 22.16
N GLN A 55 -42.50 11.86 22.36
CA GLN A 55 -43.69 11.42 23.11
C GLN A 55 -44.58 10.44 22.33
N ASP A 56 -44.69 10.60 21.01
CA ASP A 56 -45.51 9.70 20.17
C ASP A 56 -44.87 8.32 19.98
N ASN A 57 -43.53 8.24 20.01
CA ASN A 57 -42.83 6.94 19.96
C ASN A 57 -42.94 6.16 21.29
N LEU A 58 -42.99 6.86 22.45
CA LEU A 58 -43.22 6.22 23.75
C LEU A 58 -44.61 5.57 23.85
N LYS A 59 -45.66 6.21 23.28
CA LYS A 59 -47.01 5.63 23.25
C LYS A 59 -47.11 4.34 22.41
N ARG A 60 -46.25 4.17 21.40
CA ARG A 60 -46.24 2.99 20.51
C ARG A 60 -45.56 1.75 21.12
N LEU A 61 -44.93 1.87 22.29
CA LEU A 61 -44.23 0.77 22.97
C LEU A 61 -45.06 0.09 24.08
N ALA A 62 -46.23 0.64 24.43
CA ALA A 62 -47.13 0.09 25.44
C ALA A 62 -47.93 -1.12 24.91
N GLY A 63 -47.29 -2.29 24.80
CA GLY A 63 -47.99 -3.52 24.39
C GLY A 63 -47.15 -4.76 24.08
N ARG A 64 -45.92 -4.89 24.60
CA ARG A 64 -45.04 -6.07 24.35
C ARG A 64 -44.53 -6.71 25.65
N PRO A 65 -44.34 -8.05 25.69
CA PRO A 65 -44.08 -8.80 26.92
C PRO A 65 -42.71 -8.51 27.57
N PRO A 66 -42.56 -8.76 28.88
CA PRO A 66 -41.52 -8.13 29.70
C PRO A 66 -40.20 -8.94 29.75
N THR A 67 -39.36 -8.80 28.73
CA THR A 67 -37.93 -9.21 28.80
C THR A 67 -36.93 -8.12 28.39
N VAL A 68 -37.39 -7.00 27.84
CA VAL A 68 -36.54 -5.86 27.42
C VAL A 68 -36.42 -4.76 28.50
N ALA A 69 -37.30 -4.77 29.51
CA ALA A 69 -37.42 -3.71 30.51
C ALA A 69 -36.24 -3.56 31.50
N ARG A 70 -35.22 -4.44 31.47
CA ARG A 70 -34.02 -4.33 32.34
C ARG A 70 -32.77 -3.75 31.65
N ARG A 71 -32.85 -3.31 30.40
CA ARG A 71 -31.75 -2.62 29.70
C ARG A 71 -31.94 -1.11 29.48
N LEU A 72 -33.12 -0.53 29.80
CA LEU A 72 -33.32 0.92 29.69
C LEU A 72 -32.86 1.72 30.92
N ASP A 73 -32.98 1.19 32.14
CA ASP A 73 -32.65 1.93 33.38
C ASP A 73 -31.17 2.33 33.53
N ARG A 74 -30.26 1.77 32.73
CA ARG A 74 -28.86 2.21 32.67
C ARG A 74 -28.60 3.36 31.69
N LEU A 75 -29.49 3.63 30.75
CA LEU A 75 -29.34 4.73 29.78
C LEU A 75 -29.95 6.04 30.28
N THR A 76 -31.00 5.99 31.09
CA THR A 76 -31.55 7.16 31.79
C THR A 76 -30.61 7.72 32.87
N ALA A 77 -29.62 6.94 33.33
CA ALA A 77 -28.69 7.35 34.38
C ALA A 77 -27.50 8.21 33.90
N LEU A 78 -27.13 8.18 32.61
CA LEU A 78 -26.04 9.02 32.06
C LEU A 78 -26.50 10.36 31.47
N ALA A 79 -27.78 10.50 31.10
CA ALA A 79 -28.31 11.76 30.54
C ALA A 79 -28.60 12.86 31.59
N GLY A 80 -28.31 12.60 32.88
CA GLY A 80 -28.71 13.45 34.02
C GLY A 80 -27.60 14.31 34.65
N ARG A 81 -26.40 14.39 34.05
CA ARG A 81 -25.27 15.17 34.62
C ARG A 81 -24.56 16.05 33.58
N THR A 82 -25.28 17.04 33.05
CA THR A 82 -24.71 18.14 32.28
C THR A 82 -24.40 19.35 33.16
N GLN A 83 -23.12 19.64 33.38
CA GLN A 83 -22.65 21.02 33.48
C GLN A 83 -22.19 21.46 32.10
N PHE A 84 -23.13 21.91 31.28
CA PHE A 84 -22.88 22.45 29.94
C PHE A 84 -23.42 23.88 29.92
N ARG A 85 -22.61 24.84 30.39
CA ARG A 85 -23.06 26.23 30.51
C ARG A 85 -21.92 27.26 30.47
N GLU A 86 -21.12 27.22 29.41
CA GLU A 86 -20.25 28.35 29.00
C GLU A 86 -19.69 28.11 27.58
N ALA A 87 -20.43 28.52 26.53
CA ALA A 87 -19.95 28.68 25.15
C ALA A 87 -21.03 29.27 24.21
N CYS A 88 -21.68 30.39 24.58
CA CYS A 88 -22.62 31.10 23.70
C CYS A 88 -22.57 32.62 23.91
N THR A 89 -21.51 33.25 23.41
CA THR A 89 -21.40 34.71 23.23
C THR A 89 -20.63 35.03 21.96
N SER A 90 -21.03 36.13 21.30
CA SER A 90 -20.40 36.71 20.09
C SER A 90 -20.63 36.01 18.75
N LEU A 91 -21.84 36.22 18.19
CA LEU A 91 -22.04 36.35 16.74
C LEU A 91 -23.34 37.16 16.52
N HIS A 92 -23.21 38.43 16.07
CA HIS A 92 -24.14 39.18 15.19
C HIS A 92 -23.83 40.70 15.18
N SER A 93 -23.21 41.20 14.10
CA SER A 93 -23.22 42.59 13.57
C SER A 93 -21.98 42.80 12.69
N HIS A 94 -22.01 43.41 11.48
CA HIS A 94 -23.10 43.80 10.58
C HIS A 94 -22.58 43.72 9.12
N ARG A 95 -23.46 43.50 8.13
CA ARG A 95 -23.18 43.76 6.70
C ARG A 95 -23.59 45.19 6.33
N VAL A 96 -22.73 45.96 5.66
CA VAL A 96 -23.14 47.09 4.77
C VAL A 96 -22.18 47.20 3.58
N ILE A 97 -22.73 47.43 2.39
CA ILE A 97 -22.02 47.63 1.12
C ILE A 97 -21.79 49.13 0.87
N ARG A 98 -20.64 49.53 0.30
CA ARG A 98 -20.55 50.77 -0.50
C ARG A 98 -19.43 50.71 -1.56
N LEU A 99 -19.78 51.04 -2.81
CA LEU A 99 -18.84 51.41 -3.88
C LEU A 99 -18.34 52.85 -3.65
N MET A 100 -17.07 53.15 -4.01
CA MET A 100 -16.70 54.23 -4.95
C MET A 100 -15.19 54.34 -5.20
N TYR A 101 -14.81 54.27 -6.49
CA TYR A 101 -13.75 55.02 -7.21
C TYR A 101 -12.48 55.54 -6.49
N LEU A 102 -11.29 55.09 -6.95
CA LEU A 102 -10.32 55.88 -7.78
C LEU A 102 -8.98 55.15 -8.07
N ARG A 103 -8.54 55.20 -9.34
CA ARG A 103 -7.13 55.19 -9.83
C ARG A 103 -6.74 56.66 -10.15
N PRO A 104 -5.47 57.10 -10.34
CA PRO A 104 -4.27 56.39 -10.85
C PRO A 104 -3.07 56.48 -9.84
N THR A 105 -1.75 56.38 -10.11
CA THR A 105 -0.92 56.52 -11.34
C THR A 105 0.33 55.61 -11.35
N ALA A 106 1.54 56.10 -11.67
CA ALA A 106 2.75 55.30 -11.97
C ALA A 106 4.07 56.01 -11.60
N ALA A 107 5.21 55.36 -11.92
CA ALA A 107 6.63 55.72 -11.76
C ALA A 107 7.26 55.53 -10.36
N GLY A 108 8.53 55.07 -10.22
CA GLY A 108 9.51 54.64 -11.24
C GLY A 108 10.89 54.26 -10.66
N LEU A 109 11.91 54.16 -11.53
CA LEU A 109 13.37 53.97 -11.30
C LEU A 109 13.94 52.58 -10.92
N LEU A 110 14.35 51.87 -11.97
CA LEU A 110 15.74 51.51 -12.30
C LEU A 110 16.86 51.86 -11.27
N ILE A 111 17.69 50.87 -10.91
CA ILE A 111 19.12 51.07 -10.54
C ILE A 111 19.97 49.99 -11.22
N LEU A 112 21.00 50.41 -11.94
CA LEU A 112 22.11 49.60 -12.45
C LEU A 112 23.24 49.55 -11.42
N ALA A 113 23.92 48.41 -11.28
CA ALA A 113 25.21 48.34 -10.59
C ALA A 113 26.16 47.38 -11.35
N THR A 114 27.08 47.96 -12.11
CA THR A 114 28.22 47.27 -12.71
C THR A 114 29.41 47.28 -11.77
N ALA A 115 30.05 46.13 -11.55
CA ALA A 115 31.42 46.08 -11.01
C ALA A 115 32.13 44.79 -11.48
N ALA A 116 32.91 44.90 -12.55
CA ALA A 116 33.91 43.91 -12.93
C ALA A 116 35.29 44.45 -12.55
N CYS A 117 36.01 43.76 -11.66
CA CYS A 117 37.40 44.06 -11.35
C CYS A 117 38.22 42.76 -11.42
N SER A 118 39.22 42.78 -12.30
CA SER A 118 40.20 41.71 -12.49
C SER A 118 41.53 42.05 -11.82
N ALA A 119 42.10 41.13 -11.05
CA ALA A 119 43.52 41.07 -10.72
C ALA A 119 43.86 39.60 -10.36
N GLY A 120 45.08 39.15 -10.65
CA GLY A 120 45.49 37.75 -10.47
C GLY A 120 46.92 37.58 -9.93
N ALA A 121 47.50 36.40 -10.18
CA ALA A 121 48.75 35.86 -9.64
C ALA A 121 48.69 35.46 -8.14
N ASP A 122 49.44 34.46 -7.65
CA ASP A 122 50.54 33.70 -8.26
C ASP A 122 50.58 32.21 -7.81
N ALA A 123 51.56 31.44 -8.31
CA ALA A 123 51.63 29.98 -8.31
C ALA A 123 52.07 29.28 -7.00
N GLY A 124 51.81 27.97 -6.94
CA GLY A 124 52.40 27.04 -5.96
C GLY A 124 52.00 25.57 -6.18
N GLN A 125 52.83 24.80 -6.90
CA GLN A 125 52.78 23.32 -6.85
C GLN A 125 53.56 22.82 -5.62
N PRO A 126 53.16 21.68 -5.02
CA PRO A 126 53.94 20.46 -5.27
C PRO A 126 53.14 19.14 -5.29
N GLY A 127 53.73 18.11 -5.90
CA GLY A 127 53.50 16.70 -5.50
C GLY A 127 52.57 15.87 -6.39
N SER A 128 53.13 15.24 -7.43
CA SER A 128 52.48 14.14 -8.14
C SER A 128 52.63 12.82 -7.36
N ALA A 129 51.52 12.26 -6.88
CA ALA A 129 51.41 10.83 -6.55
C ALA A 129 51.09 10.04 -7.84
N PRO A 130 51.42 8.73 -7.93
CA PRO A 130 51.08 7.94 -9.09
C PRO A 130 49.59 7.61 -9.12
N ASP A 131 48.92 7.95 -10.22
CA ASP A 131 47.57 7.47 -10.52
C ASP A 131 47.62 5.96 -10.77
N ASP A 132 47.15 5.18 -9.79
CA ASP A 132 46.77 3.80 -10.02
C ASP A 132 45.41 3.82 -10.73
N PRO A 133 45.28 3.36 -11.99
CA PRO A 133 44.02 3.44 -12.71
C PRO A 133 43.05 2.45 -12.07
N ALA A 134 42.22 2.97 -11.16
CA ALA A 134 41.05 2.29 -10.64
C ALA A 134 40.31 1.66 -11.82
N GLN A 135 40.29 0.33 -11.86
CA GLN A 135 39.68 -0.41 -12.95
C GLN A 135 38.21 0.01 -13.00
N ALA A 136 37.85 0.79 -14.02
CA ALA A 136 36.47 1.11 -14.29
C ALA A 136 35.72 -0.23 -14.36
N ALA A 137 34.65 -0.35 -13.58
CA ALA A 137 33.78 -1.51 -13.66
C ALA A 137 33.42 -1.73 -15.15
N PRO A 138 33.45 -2.97 -15.66
CA PRO A 138 33.06 -3.23 -17.03
C PRO A 138 31.67 -2.63 -17.26
N PRO A 139 31.40 -1.99 -18.41
CA PRO A 139 30.10 -1.40 -18.67
C PRO A 139 29.03 -2.46 -18.44
N THR A 140 28.07 -2.16 -17.56
CA THR A 140 26.95 -3.05 -17.28
C THR A 140 26.32 -3.37 -18.62
N GLN A 141 26.33 -4.65 -18.99
CA GLN A 141 25.76 -5.08 -20.24
C GLN A 141 24.25 -4.89 -20.10
N GLU A 142 23.71 -3.82 -20.72
CA GLU A 142 22.28 -3.46 -20.65
C GLU A 142 21.46 -4.70 -21.02
N ARG A 143 20.90 -5.35 -20.00
CA ARG A 143 20.02 -6.50 -20.15
C ARG A 143 18.63 -5.93 -20.35
N ASP A 144 18.24 -5.93 -21.63
CA ASP A 144 17.07 -5.24 -22.14
C ASP A 144 15.76 -5.97 -21.75
N VAL A 145 15.34 -5.80 -20.48
CA VAL A 145 14.18 -6.51 -19.91
C VAL A 145 12.89 -6.05 -20.57
N ARG A 146 12.12 -7.00 -21.10
CA ARG A 146 10.82 -6.73 -21.72
C ARG A 146 9.72 -6.92 -20.67
N PRO A 147 8.97 -5.88 -20.26
CA PRO A 147 7.81 -6.06 -19.39
C PRO A 147 6.71 -6.84 -20.11
N GLY A 148 5.80 -7.47 -19.36
CA GLY A 148 4.77 -8.36 -19.90
C GLY A 148 3.84 -7.73 -20.94
N ILE A 149 3.71 -6.40 -20.99
CA ILE A 149 2.98 -5.70 -22.08
C ILE A 149 3.68 -5.87 -23.44
N GLU A 150 5.00 -5.85 -23.48
CA GLU A 150 5.76 -6.05 -24.71
C GLU A 150 5.79 -7.53 -25.13
N VAL A 151 5.88 -8.44 -24.16
CA VAL A 151 5.78 -9.89 -24.39
C VAL A 151 4.37 -10.28 -24.85
N LEU A 152 3.32 -9.63 -24.35
CA LEU A 152 1.96 -9.79 -24.85
C LEU A 152 1.85 -9.38 -26.32
N LEU A 153 2.30 -8.17 -26.67
CA LEU A 153 2.11 -7.62 -28.02
C LEU A 153 3.03 -8.27 -29.06
N GLY A 154 4.27 -8.62 -28.69
CA GLY A 154 5.23 -9.28 -29.59
C GLY A 154 5.00 -10.78 -29.73
N ASP A 155 4.86 -11.49 -28.61
CA ASP A 155 5.07 -12.95 -28.57
C ASP A 155 3.77 -13.72 -28.23
N SER A 156 2.86 -13.11 -27.47
CA SER A 156 1.69 -13.78 -26.88
C SER A 156 0.34 -13.17 -27.28
N LEU A 157 0.28 -12.47 -28.41
CA LEU A 157 -0.91 -11.70 -28.84
C LEU A 157 -2.17 -12.58 -29.01
N GLY A 158 -2.00 -13.89 -29.24
CA GLY A 158 -3.09 -14.88 -29.27
C GLY A 158 -3.91 -15.00 -27.99
N LEU A 159 -3.44 -14.46 -26.85
CA LEU A 159 -4.20 -14.37 -25.60
C LEU A 159 -5.37 -13.36 -25.67
N VAL A 160 -5.24 -12.33 -26.54
CA VAL A 160 -6.20 -11.19 -26.64
C VAL A 160 -6.74 -10.96 -28.06
N ARG A 161 -6.10 -11.52 -29.09
CA ARG A 161 -6.49 -11.33 -30.50
C ARG A 161 -7.97 -11.62 -30.73
N GLY A 162 -8.70 -10.63 -31.22
CA GLY A 162 -10.12 -10.76 -31.58
C GLY A 162 -11.04 -11.02 -30.38
N ARG A 163 -10.65 -10.59 -29.18
CA ARG A 163 -11.46 -10.58 -27.97
C ARG A 163 -11.65 -9.16 -27.46
N THR A 164 -12.74 -8.91 -26.75
CA THR A 164 -12.92 -7.67 -25.99
C THR A 164 -12.10 -7.70 -24.68
N VAL A 165 -11.31 -6.65 -24.48
CA VAL A 165 -10.28 -6.59 -23.44
C VAL A 165 -10.66 -5.58 -22.37
N GLY A 166 -10.67 -6.03 -21.12
CA GLY A 166 -10.62 -5.17 -19.94
C GLY A 166 -9.19 -5.05 -19.42
N LEU A 167 -8.80 -3.88 -18.88
CA LEU A 167 -7.44 -3.66 -18.36
C LEU A 167 -7.44 -3.06 -16.95
N VAL A 168 -6.99 -3.85 -15.96
CA VAL A 168 -6.67 -3.38 -14.62
C VAL A 168 -5.28 -2.76 -14.63
N THR A 169 -5.18 -1.43 -14.51
CA THR A 169 -3.91 -0.71 -14.63
C THR A 169 -3.92 0.64 -13.90
N ASN A 170 -2.77 1.31 -13.87
CA ASN A 170 -2.61 2.71 -13.46
C ASN A 170 -1.49 3.35 -14.29
N HIS A 171 -1.00 4.53 -13.89
CA HIS A 171 0.06 5.25 -14.59
C HIS A 171 1.44 4.56 -14.65
N THR A 172 1.63 3.42 -13.96
CA THR A 172 2.85 2.60 -14.01
C THR A 172 2.81 1.50 -15.08
N GLY A 173 1.62 1.17 -15.61
CA GLY A 173 1.47 0.23 -16.72
C GLY A 173 2.03 0.84 -18.01
N ARG A 174 3.30 0.56 -18.30
CA ARG A 174 4.07 1.10 -19.44
C ARG A 174 5.04 0.09 -20.06
N ASP A 175 5.35 0.27 -21.33
CA ASP A 175 6.53 -0.35 -21.98
C ASP A 175 7.85 0.28 -21.47
N ARG A 176 8.99 -0.25 -21.92
CA ARG A 176 10.31 0.28 -21.55
C ARG A 176 10.59 1.70 -22.11
N SER A 177 9.87 2.11 -23.16
CA SER A 177 9.93 3.47 -23.72
C SER A 177 9.07 4.48 -22.94
N GLY A 178 8.33 4.02 -21.92
CA GLY A 178 7.42 4.83 -21.13
C GLY A 178 6.04 5.03 -21.76
N THR A 179 5.69 4.33 -22.85
CA THR A 179 4.35 4.38 -23.46
C THR A 179 3.33 3.68 -22.56
N PRO A 180 2.20 4.30 -22.19
CA PRO A 180 1.15 3.64 -21.41
C PRO A 180 0.56 2.41 -22.10
N SER A 181 0.39 1.32 -21.36
CA SER A 181 -0.23 0.09 -21.84
C SER A 181 -1.67 0.30 -22.33
N ILE A 182 -2.39 1.26 -21.73
CA ILE A 182 -3.69 1.75 -22.22
C ILE A 182 -3.60 2.19 -23.69
N ASP A 183 -2.57 2.98 -24.03
CA ASP A 183 -2.41 3.55 -25.36
C ASP A 183 -1.93 2.50 -26.36
N LEU A 184 -1.00 1.63 -25.92
CA LEU A 184 -0.49 0.52 -26.72
C LEU A 184 -1.61 -0.45 -27.12
N LEU A 185 -2.46 -0.84 -26.17
CA LEU A 185 -3.58 -1.74 -26.40
C LEU A 185 -4.69 -1.07 -27.23
N ALA A 186 -5.05 0.18 -26.94
CA ALA A 186 -6.07 0.91 -27.70
C ALA A 186 -5.65 1.24 -29.15
N ALA A 187 -4.35 1.35 -29.43
CA ALA A 187 -3.83 1.58 -30.78
C ALA A 187 -3.57 0.30 -31.57
N HIS A 188 -3.62 -0.89 -30.94
CA HIS A 188 -3.24 -2.14 -31.58
C HIS A 188 -4.40 -2.71 -32.43
N PRO A 189 -4.24 -2.92 -33.75
CA PRO A 189 -5.35 -3.20 -34.67
C PRO A 189 -6.02 -4.57 -34.48
N GLU A 190 -5.42 -5.47 -33.70
CA GLU A 190 -5.98 -6.80 -33.38
C GLU A 190 -6.53 -6.91 -31.95
N VAL A 191 -6.57 -5.80 -31.19
CA VAL A 191 -7.02 -5.74 -29.79
C VAL A 191 -8.21 -4.78 -29.68
N GLU A 192 -9.29 -5.23 -29.04
CA GLU A 192 -10.46 -4.38 -28.77
C GLU A 192 -10.49 -4.03 -27.28
N LEU A 193 -9.82 -2.96 -26.88
CA LEU A 193 -9.83 -2.48 -25.49
C LEU A 193 -11.16 -1.75 -25.20
N VAL A 194 -11.97 -2.27 -24.28
CA VAL A 194 -13.35 -1.79 -24.03
C VAL A 194 -13.56 -1.16 -22.64
N ALA A 195 -12.74 -1.50 -21.64
CA ALA A 195 -12.90 -1.00 -20.28
C ALA A 195 -11.57 -0.92 -19.51
N LEU A 196 -11.46 0.08 -18.64
CA LEU A 196 -10.31 0.31 -17.76
C LEU A 196 -10.73 0.17 -16.30
N TYR A 197 -9.85 -0.38 -15.46
CA TYR A 197 -10.09 -0.54 -14.03
C TYR A 197 -8.90 0.02 -13.25
N SER A 198 -9.14 1.04 -12.43
CA SER A 198 -8.11 1.72 -11.65
C SER A 198 -8.12 1.23 -10.19
N PRO A 199 -6.96 0.91 -9.58
CA PRO A 199 -6.83 0.81 -8.13
C PRO A 199 -6.78 2.24 -7.53
N GLU A 200 -6.19 2.37 -6.34
CA GLU A 200 -5.80 3.66 -5.76
C GLU A 200 -4.87 4.49 -6.67
N HIS A 201 -4.89 5.82 -6.47
CA HIS A 201 -4.07 6.84 -7.14
C HIS A 201 -4.32 7.09 -8.65
N GLY A 202 -5.11 6.25 -9.32
CA GLY A 202 -5.81 6.64 -10.55
C GLY A 202 -5.18 6.17 -11.86
N ILE A 203 -6.03 6.12 -12.89
CA ILE A 203 -5.71 5.49 -14.17
C ILE A 203 -4.56 6.16 -14.94
N ARG A 204 -4.42 7.49 -14.85
CA ARG A 204 -3.33 8.27 -15.48
C ARG A 204 -2.42 9.00 -14.49
N GLY A 205 -2.55 8.74 -13.17
CA GLY A 205 -1.67 9.31 -12.14
C GLY A 205 -1.85 10.81 -11.88
N SER A 206 -2.94 11.41 -12.38
CA SER A 206 -3.26 12.83 -12.24
C SER A 206 -4.08 13.18 -10.98
N ALA A 207 -4.45 12.18 -10.16
CA ALA A 207 -5.22 12.39 -8.95
C ALA A 207 -4.32 12.78 -7.77
N GLU A 208 -4.66 13.87 -7.07
CA GLU A 208 -3.96 14.28 -5.84
C GLU A 208 -4.08 13.23 -4.72
N ALA A 209 -3.11 13.23 -3.81
CA ALA A 209 -3.07 12.30 -2.69
C ALA A 209 -4.34 12.39 -1.82
N GLY A 210 -5.15 11.33 -1.80
CA GLY A 210 -6.36 11.23 -0.98
C GLY A 210 -7.66 11.66 -1.67
N VAL A 211 -7.62 12.09 -2.94
CA VAL A 211 -8.85 12.33 -3.72
C VAL A 211 -9.54 11.00 -4.03
N ARG A 212 -10.85 10.91 -3.75
CA ARG A 212 -11.67 9.75 -4.13
C ARG A 212 -11.80 9.74 -5.64
N ILE A 213 -11.35 8.65 -6.26
CA ILE A 213 -11.42 8.46 -7.70
C ILE A 213 -12.75 7.78 -7.98
N GLU A 214 -13.66 8.53 -8.58
CA GLU A 214 -14.97 8.05 -9.01
C GLU A 214 -14.87 7.41 -10.41
N ASP A 215 -15.90 6.67 -10.81
CA ASP A 215 -16.00 6.15 -12.18
C ASP A 215 -16.01 7.31 -13.19
N GLY A 216 -15.39 7.12 -14.34
CA GLY A 216 -15.18 8.20 -15.31
C GLY A 216 -14.91 7.71 -16.73
N MET A 217 -14.31 8.58 -17.53
CA MET A 217 -13.86 8.28 -18.89
C MET A 217 -12.39 8.66 -19.03
N ASP A 218 -11.59 7.84 -19.71
CA ASP A 218 -10.22 8.21 -20.08
C ASP A 218 -10.25 9.24 -21.22
N GLU A 219 -9.73 10.44 -20.96
CA GLU A 219 -9.83 11.59 -21.89
C GLU A 219 -9.20 11.33 -23.27
N ARG A 220 -8.28 10.38 -23.38
CA ARG A 220 -7.53 10.08 -24.61
C ARG A 220 -8.16 8.98 -25.46
N THR A 221 -8.68 7.94 -24.82
CA THR A 221 -9.29 6.79 -25.52
C THR A 221 -10.82 6.85 -25.57
N GLY A 222 -11.44 7.64 -24.69
CA GLY A 222 -12.90 7.69 -24.53
C GLY A 222 -13.49 6.48 -23.80
N LEU A 223 -12.65 5.60 -23.25
CA LEU A 223 -13.06 4.35 -22.59
C LEU A 223 -13.57 4.60 -21.16
N PRO A 224 -14.55 3.81 -20.69
CA PRO A 224 -15.00 3.85 -19.30
C PRO A 224 -13.88 3.41 -18.35
N VAL A 225 -13.77 4.15 -17.24
CA VAL A 225 -12.83 3.89 -16.15
C VAL A 225 -13.64 3.54 -14.91
N HIS A 226 -13.46 2.32 -14.40
CA HIS A 226 -14.07 1.83 -13.17
C HIS A 226 -13.10 1.92 -11.99
N SER A 227 -13.58 2.42 -10.86
CA SER A 227 -12.80 2.52 -9.62
C SER A 227 -12.87 1.23 -8.82
N LEU A 228 -11.71 0.59 -8.63
CA LEU A 228 -11.50 -0.55 -7.73
C LEU A 228 -10.92 -0.10 -6.38
N TYR A 229 -11.31 1.09 -5.91
CA TYR A 229 -10.94 1.61 -4.61
C TYR A 229 -12.12 2.08 -3.75
N GLY A 230 -11.90 2.20 -2.43
CA GLY A 230 -12.92 2.63 -1.49
C GLY A 230 -13.97 1.54 -1.22
N GLU A 231 -15.20 1.76 -1.65
CA GLU A 231 -16.37 0.87 -1.44
C GLU A 231 -16.38 -0.32 -2.41
N THR A 232 -15.90 -0.13 -3.65
CA THR A 232 -15.79 -1.17 -4.67
C THR A 232 -14.31 -1.52 -4.82
N ARG A 233 -13.90 -2.75 -4.45
CA ARG A 233 -12.50 -3.22 -4.56
C ARG A 233 -12.35 -4.50 -5.40
N LYS A 234 -13.50 -5.09 -5.74
CA LYS A 234 -13.67 -6.24 -6.61
C LYS A 234 -14.57 -5.75 -7.76
N PRO A 235 -14.22 -5.99 -9.03
CA PRO A 235 -15.11 -5.66 -10.15
C PRO A 235 -16.50 -6.27 -9.92
N THR A 236 -17.57 -5.53 -10.20
CA THR A 236 -18.94 -6.06 -10.16
C THR A 236 -19.26 -6.80 -11.46
N ASP A 237 -20.38 -7.54 -11.48
CA ASP A 237 -20.83 -8.22 -12.69
C ASP A 237 -21.05 -7.23 -13.85
N GLU A 238 -21.64 -6.08 -13.54
CA GLU A 238 -21.92 -4.99 -14.50
C GLU A 238 -20.62 -4.33 -15.02
N MET A 239 -19.61 -4.18 -14.15
CA MET A 239 -18.30 -3.66 -14.56
C MET A 239 -17.55 -4.63 -15.50
N LEU A 240 -17.93 -5.90 -15.55
CA LEU A 240 -17.34 -6.94 -16.43
C LEU A 240 -18.25 -7.28 -17.62
N ASP A 241 -19.37 -6.60 -17.82
CA ASP A 241 -20.26 -6.83 -18.95
C ASP A 241 -19.56 -6.48 -20.27
N GLY A 242 -19.61 -7.41 -21.23
CA GLY A 242 -18.96 -7.26 -22.53
C GLY A 242 -17.44 -7.48 -22.54
N VAL A 243 -16.79 -7.84 -21.42
CA VAL A 243 -15.36 -8.21 -21.38
C VAL A 243 -15.16 -9.71 -21.53
N GLU A 244 -14.32 -10.12 -22.50
CA GLU A 244 -13.97 -11.52 -22.79
C GLU A 244 -12.59 -11.93 -22.25
N VAL A 245 -11.71 -10.98 -21.92
CA VAL A 245 -10.43 -11.23 -21.24
C VAL A 245 -10.04 -10.03 -20.36
N LEU A 246 -9.61 -10.29 -19.13
CA LEU A 246 -9.19 -9.25 -18.19
C LEU A 246 -7.68 -9.27 -18.00
N LEU A 247 -7.01 -8.17 -18.32
CA LEU A 247 -5.57 -7.99 -18.14
C LEU A 247 -5.28 -7.30 -16.81
N PHE A 248 -4.12 -7.60 -16.22
CA PHE A 248 -3.53 -6.82 -15.12
C PHE A 248 -2.14 -6.35 -15.50
N ASP A 249 -1.89 -5.05 -15.40
CA ASP A 249 -0.59 -4.44 -15.66
C ASP A 249 -0.30 -3.25 -14.75
N ILE A 250 0.38 -3.52 -13.63
CA ILE A 250 0.74 -2.51 -12.61
C ILE A 250 2.10 -2.88 -12.01
N GLN A 251 2.97 -1.87 -11.80
CA GLN A 251 4.20 -2.02 -11.04
C GLN A 251 3.88 -2.08 -9.53
N ASP A 252 4.07 -3.26 -8.93
CA ASP A 252 4.06 -3.44 -7.47
C ASP A 252 5.43 -3.10 -6.85
N VAL A 253 5.51 -3.09 -5.52
CA VAL A 253 6.71 -2.74 -4.74
C VAL A 253 7.33 -3.93 -3.99
N GLY A 254 6.73 -5.12 -4.06
CA GLY A 254 7.25 -6.35 -3.43
C GLY A 254 6.89 -6.53 -1.95
N ALA A 255 5.88 -5.80 -1.47
CA ALA A 255 5.49 -5.76 -0.06
C ALA A 255 4.01 -6.13 0.16
N ARG A 256 3.73 -7.02 1.12
CA ARG A 256 2.39 -7.61 1.38
C ARG A 256 1.23 -6.60 1.50
N TYR A 257 1.50 -5.46 2.12
CA TYR A 257 0.49 -4.44 2.41
C TYR A 257 0.41 -3.34 1.36
N TYR A 258 1.18 -3.42 0.28
CA TYR A 258 0.92 -2.64 -0.93
C TYR A 258 -0.27 -3.25 -1.67
N THR A 259 -1.30 -2.46 -1.95
CA THR A 259 -2.63 -3.06 -2.17
C THR A 259 -2.86 -3.61 -3.58
N TYR A 260 -1.93 -3.43 -4.52
CA TYR A 260 -2.12 -3.83 -5.92
C TYR A 260 -2.25 -5.34 -6.12
N LEU A 261 -1.45 -6.16 -5.40
CA LEU A 261 -1.64 -7.61 -5.41
C LEU A 261 -2.99 -8.03 -4.80
N SER A 262 -3.52 -7.26 -3.84
CA SER A 262 -4.86 -7.48 -3.28
C SER A 262 -5.97 -7.10 -4.27
N THR A 263 -5.82 -6.01 -5.02
CA THR A 263 -6.71 -5.65 -6.13
C THR A 263 -6.69 -6.71 -7.23
N MET A 264 -5.50 -7.19 -7.61
CA MET A 264 -5.35 -8.26 -8.60
C MET A 264 -6.07 -9.54 -8.18
N ALA A 265 -5.88 -9.98 -6.93
CA ALA A 265 -6.54 -11.16 -6.39
C ALA A 265 -8.07 -11.05 -6.45
N LEU A 266 -8.64 -9.91 -6.05
CA LEU A 266 -10.09 -9.67 -6.14
C LEU A 266 -10.59 -9.60 -7.60
N ALA A 267 -9.81 -9.02 -8.51
CA ALA A 267 -10.13 -9.00 -9.93
C ALA A 267 -10.07 -10.41 -10.57
N MET A 268 -9.10 -11.23 -10.19
CA MET A 268 -9.02 -12.65 -10.59
C MET A 268 -10.21 -13.45 -10.08
N GLU A 269 -10.66 -13.23 -8.84
CA GLU A 269 -11.89 -13.86 -8.34
C GLU A 269 -13.13 -13.46 -9.14
N ALA A 270 -13.29 -12.18 -9.47
CA ALA A 270 -14.46 -11.68 -10.22
C ALA A 270 -14.48 -12.20 -11.66
N ALA A 271 -13.33 -12.17 -12.34
CA ALA A 271 -13.16 -12.76 -13.67
C ALA A 271 -13.48 -14.26 -13.64
N GLY A 272 -12.95 -14.97 -12.65
CA GLY A 272 -13.20 -16.39 -12.40
C GLY A 272 -14.66 -16.76 -12.16
N GLU A 273 -15.40 -15.93 -11.41
CA GLU A 273 -16.83 -16.11 -11.14
C GLU A 273 -17.70 -16.00 -12.41
N ARG A 274 -17.25 -15.22 -13.41
CA ARG A 274 -17.91 -15.07 -14.72
C ARG A 274 -17.29 -15.94 -15.84
N GLY A 275 -16.24 -16.69 -15.55
CA GLY A 275 -15.52 -17.51 -16.54
C GLY A 275 -14.66 -16.72 -17.53
N ILE A 276 -14.32 -15.47 -17.21
CA ILE A 276 -13.41 -14.63 -18.00
C ILE A 276 -11.96 -15.08 -17.73
N PRO A 277 -11.14 -15.40 -18.76
CA PRO A 277 -9.71 -15.60 -18.61
C PRO A 277 -9.00 -14.34 -18.12
N PHE A 278 -8.00 -14.53 -17.26
CA PHE A 278 -7.22 -13.45 -16.67
C PHE A 278 -5.76 -13.55 -17.12
N VAL A 279 -5.17 -12.44 -17.56
CA VAL A 279 -3.78 -12.39 -18.02
C VAL A 279 -3.00 -11.39 -17.19
N VAL A 280 -1.97 -11.85 -16.48
CA VAL A 280 -1.02 -10.94 -15.83
C VAL A 280 0.05 -10.54 -16.84
N LEU A 281 0.23 -9.25 -17.05
CA LEU A 281 1.36 -8.69 -17.80
C LEU A 281 2.47 -8.47 -16.77
N ASP A 282 3.38 -9.44 -16.66
CA ASP A 282 4.26 -9.52 -15.50
C ASP A 282 5.34 -8.44 -15.51
N ARG A 283 5.80 -8.07 -14.32
CA ARG A 283 6.83 -7.04 -14.11
C ARG A 283 7.86 -7.48 -13.07
N PRO A 284 9.12 -7.04 -13.20
CA PRO A 284 10.12 -7.19 -12.15
C PRO A 284 9.62 -6.77 -10.78
N ASN A 285 9.94 -7.56 -9.75
CA ASN A 285 9.81 -7.12 -8.37
C ASN A 285 10.96 -6.12 -8.09
N PRO A 286 10.68 -4.86 -7.74
CA PRO A 286 11.73 -3.83 -7.67
C PRO A 286 12.66 -4.00 -6.47
N ILE A 287 12.31 -4.88 -5.52
CA ILE A 287 13.13 -5.25 -4.38
C ILE A 287 13.56 -6.72 -4.44
N GLY A 288 13.67 -7.28 -5.65
CA GLY A 288 14.20 -8.60 -5.94
C GLY A 288 13.21 -9.75 -5.70
N GLY A 289 13.47 -10.89 -6.37
CA GLY A 289 12.69 -12.12 -6.22
C GLY A 289 13.22 -13.07 -5.15
N ASP A 290 14.49 -12.94 -4.76
CA ASP A 290 15.13 -13.88 -3.84
C ASP A 290 14.74 -13.65 -2.36
N PRO A 291 14.95 -12.46 -1.77
CA PRO A 291 14.80 -12.28 -0.32
C PRO A 291 13.34 -12.39 0.15
N VAL A 292 13.17 -13.10 1.26
CA VAL A 292 11.88 -13.31 1.93
C VAL A 292 12.05 -12.95 3.40
N GLN A 293 11.35 -11.92 3.86
CA GLN A 293 11.63 -11.27 5.16
C GLN A 293 10.32 -10.80 5.82
N GLY A 294 10.33 -10.75 7.16
CA GLY A 294 9.18 -10.37 7.97
C GLY A 294 8.20 -11.52 8.24
N ASN A 295 7.39 -11.40 9.29
CA ASN A 295 6.47 -12.46 9.70
C ASN A 295 5.43 -12.80 8.61
N ILE A 296 5.01 -14.07 8.57
CA ILE A 296 3.85 -14.53 7.80
C ILE A 296 2.56 -13.92 8.38
N LEU A 297 1.62 -13.53 7.52
CA LEU A 297 0.29 -13.07 7.93
C LEU A 297 -0.55 -14.24 8.48
N ASP A 298 -1.11 -14.05 9.66
CA ASP A 298 -2.17 -14.89 10.22
C ASP A 298 -3.48 -14.64 9.45
N PRO A 299 -4.14 -15.67 8.89
CA PRO A 299 -5.42 -15.53 8.20
C PRO A 299 -6.53 -14.83 9.00
N ASP A 300 -6.51 -14.87 10.34
CA ASP A 300 -7.49 -14.15 11.17
C ASP A 300 -7.32 -12.61 11.09
N TYR A 301 -6.17 -12.13 10.62
CA TYR A 301 -5.86 -10.72 10.35
C TYR A 301 -5.97 -10.35 8.86
N SER A 302 -6.45 -11.28 8.02
CA SER A 302 -6.64 -11.06 6.58
C SER A 302 -7.50 -9.82 6.29
N SER A 303 -6.98 -8.94 5.43
CA SER A 303 -7.65 -7.70 5.03
C SER A 303 -7.11 -7.18 3.69
N PHE A 304 -7.61 -6.04 3.19
CA PHE A 304 -7.16 -5.49 1.92
C PHE A 304 -5.68 -5.03 1.90
N VAL A 305 -5.04 -4.90 3.07
CA VAL A 305 -3.58 -4.67 3.21
C VAL A 305 -2.82 -5.98 3.49
N GLY A 306 -3.36 -7.11 3.05
CA GLY A 306 -2.79 -8.44 3.27
C GLY A 306 -3.87 -9.51 3.26
N LEU A 307 -4.21 -10.03 2.07
CA LEU A 307 -5.29 -11.03 1.94
C LEU A 307 -4.84 -12.45 2.34
N TYR A 308 -3.57 -12.78 2.13
CA TYR A 308 -3.06 -14.15 2.14
C TYR A 308 -1.85 -14.32 3.06
N PRO A 309 -1.61 -15.55 3.58
CA PRO A 309 -0.48 -15.86 4.47
C PRO A 309 0.85 -15.87 3.69
N ILE A 310 1.36 -14.67 3.45
CA ILE A 310 2.66 -14.36 2.84
C ILE A 310 3.47 -13.45 3.80
N PRO A 311 4.81 -13.41 3.70
CA PRO A 311 5.66 -12.54 4.52
C PRO A 311 5.61 -11.08 4.08
N MET A 312 6.22 -10.19 4.86
CA MET A 312 6.16 -8.74 4.64
C MET A 312 6.86 -8.33 3.34
N ARG A 313 8.07 -8.85 3.09
CA ARG A 313 8.75 -8.89 1.78
C ARG A 313 8.60 -10.30 1.24
N HIS A 314 7.87 -10.46 0.14
CA HIS A 314 7.43 -11.79 -0.33
C HIS A 314 8.30 -12.38 -1.46
N GLY A 315 9.10 -11.56 -2.15
CA GLY A 315 9.99 -12.03 -3.23
C GLY A 315 9.24 -12.76 -4.35
N LEU A 316 8.12 -12.20 -4.81
CA LEU A 316 7.36 -12.70 -5.98
C LEU A 316 7.13 -11.56 -6.96
N THR A 317 7.08 -11.85 -8.25
CA THR A 317 6.44 -10.94 -9.22
C THR A 317 4.92 -11.02 -9.11
N ALA A 318 4.20 -10.16 -9.85
CA ALA A 318 2.74 -10.24 -9.92
C ALA A 318 2.29 -11.58 -10.54
N GLY A 319 2.97 -12.05 -11.59
CA GLY A 319 2.72 -13.33 -12.25
C GLY A 319 2.93 -14.53 -11.33
N GLU A 320 4.02 -14.54 -10.55
CA GLU A 320 4.30 -15.58 -9.57
C GLU A 320 3.26 -15.58 -8.42
N PHE A 321 2.89 -14.40 -7.92
CA PHE A 321 1.82 -14.28 -6.92
C PHE A 321 0.47 -14.75 -7.47
N ALA A 322 0.10 -14.42 -8.71
CA ALA A 322 -1.15 -14.87 -9.33
C ALA A 322 -1.19 -16.40 -9.46
N ARG A 323 -0.08 -17.02 -9.88
CA ARG A 323 0.07 -18.48 -9.89
C ARG A 323 -0.11 -19.09 -8.50
N MET A 324 0.49 -18.48 -7.46
CA MET A 324 0.32 -18.92 -6.08
C MET A 324 -1.12 -18.73 -5.59
N ALA A 325 -1.81 -17.67 -5.97
CA ALA A 325 -3.20 -17.41 -5.58
C ALA A 325 -4.18 -18.47 -6.14
N VAL A 326 -3.94 -18.93 -7.37
CA VAL A 326 -4.70 -20.05 -7.97
C VAL A 326 -4.35 -21.38 -7.29
N GLY A 327 -3.06 -21.63 -7.02
CA GLY A 327 -2.59 -22.90 -6.48
C GLY A 327 -2.89 -23.14 -4.99
N GLU A 328 -2.66 -22.12 -4.15
CA GLU A 328 -2.69 -22.22 -2.68
C GLU A 328 -3.93 -21.57 -2.06
N PHE A 329 -4.37 -20.42 -2.60
CA PHE A 329 -5.37 -19.57 -1.93
C PHE A 329 -6.80 -19.77 -2.46
N GLY A 330 -6.98 -20.65 -3.44
CA GLY A 330 -8.30 -21.11 -3.89
C GLY A 330 -8.99 -20.15 -4.86
N VAL A 331 -8.27 -19.18 -5.42
CA VAL A 331 -8.76 -18.36 -6.55
C VAL A 331 -8.95 -19.27 -7.77
N ARG A 332 -10.05 -19.10 -8.50
CA ARG A 332 -10.43 -19.99 -9.60
C ARG A 332 -10.67 -19.20 -10.87
N VAL A 333 -9.64 -19.07 -11.70
CA VAL A 333 -9.72 -18.37 -12.98
C VAL A 333 -8.84 -19.09 -14.01
N ASP A 334 -9.17 -18.94 -15.29
CA ASP A 334 -8.28 -19.35 -16.38
C ASP A 334 -7.11 -18.34 -16.46
N LEU A 335 -6.04 -18.64 -15.73
CA LEU A 335 -4.90 -17.75 -15.56
C LEU A 335 -3.84 -17.98 -16.64
N ASN A 336 -3.47 -16.91 -17.33
CA ASN A 336 -2.30 -16.82 -18.18
C ASN A 336 -1.34 -15.74 -17.64
N VAL A 337 -0.06 -15.85 -17.96
CA VAL A 337 0.95 -14.83 -17.59
C VAL A 337 1.80 -14.54 -18.82
N ALA A 338 1.82 -13.28 -19.26
CA ALA A 338 2.84 -12.78 -20.16
C ALA A 338 4.08 -12.48 -19.30
N VAL A 339 4.92 -13.51 -19.16
CA VAL A 339 6.14 -13.49 -18.32
C VAL A 339 7.08 -12.40 -18.83
N SER A 340 7.70 -11.63 -17.93
CA SER A 340 8.69 -10.62 -18.33
C SER A 340 9.91 -11.33 -18.92
N ASP A 341 10.44 -10.84 -20.04
CA ASP A 341 11.59 -11.47 -20.69
C ASP A 341 12.89 -10.81 -20.24
N GLY A 342 13.94 -11.60 -20.01
CA GLY A 342 15.26 -11.12 -19.57
C GLY A 342 15.42 -10.76 -18.09
N TRP A 343 14.36 -10.78 -17.27
CA TRP A 343 14.49 -10.53 -15.82
C TRP A 343 15.02 -11.75 -15.05
N GLU A 344 15.91 -11.51 -14.08
CA GLU A 344 16.44 -12.52 -13.16
C GLU A 344 16.13 -12.13 -11.71
N ARG A 345 15.92 -13.11 -10.82
CA ARG A 345 15.50 -12.87 -9.42
C ARG A 345 16.42 -11.94 -8.63
N THR A 346 17.70 -11.94 -8.98
CA THR A 346 18.80 -11.19 -8.35
C THR A 346 19.09 -9.86 -9.03
N MET A 347 18.42 -9.54 -10.14
CA MET A 347 18.64 -8.32 -10.91
C MET A 347 18.11 -7.09 -10.14
N PRO A 348 18.96 -6.09 -9.84
CA PRO A 348 18.52 -4.77 -9.36
C PRO A 348 17.52 -4.13 -10.33
N PHE A 349 16.59 -3.31 -9.82
CA PHE A 349 15.55 -2.73 -10.69
C PHE A 349 16.14 -1.78 -11.73
N GLU A 350 17.18 -1.03 -11.35
CA GLU A 350 17.96 -0.15 -12.22
C GLU A 350 18.59 -0.88 -13.42
N ASP A 351 19.04 -2.12 -13.24
CA ASP A 351 19.67 -2.94 -14.29
C ASP A 351 18.64 -3.50 -15.29
N THR A 352 17.34 -3.39 -15.01
CA THR A 352 16.27 -3.81 -15.94
C THR A 352 16.07 -2.86 -17.13
N GLY A 353 16.54 -1.62 -17.01
CA GLY A 353 16.23 -0.55 -17.97
C GLY A 353 14.78 -0.03 -17.95
N ILE A 354 13.88 -0.63 -17.15
CA ILE A 354 12.49 -0.18 -17.04
C ILE A 354 12.43 1.11 -16.19
N PRO A 355 11.79 2.20 -16.68
CA PRO A 355 11.74 3.45 -15.94
C PRO A 355 10.90 3.32 -14.67
N TRP A 356 11.48 3.69 -13.52
CA TRP A 356 10.74 3.78 -12.26
C TRP A 356 9.76 4.95 -12.30
N ILE A 357 8.47 4.64 -12.39
CA ILE A 357 7.37 5.59 -12.22
C ILE A 357 6.77 5.38 -10.83
N ALA A 358 6.88 6.39 -9.97
CA ALA A 358 6.40 6.33 -8.59
C ALA A 358 4.93 5.87 -8.51
N PRO A 359 4.63 4.66 -7.97
CA PRO A 359 3.28 4.11 -8.01
C PRO A 359 2.30 4.85 -7.08
N SER A 360 2.81 5.54 -6.06
CA SER A 360 2.04 6.48 -5.25
C SER A 360 2.88 7.71 -4.89
N PRO A 361 2.26 8.85 -4.49
CA PRO A 361 3.00 10.04 -4.06
C PRO A 361 3.93 9.83 -2.86
N ASN A 362 3.77 8.72 -2.12
CA ASN A 362 4.61 8.37 -0.97
C ASN A 362 5.54 7.18 -1.28
N MET A 363 5.63 6.77 -2.54
CA MET A 363 6.56 5.74 -3.02
C MET A 363 7.46 6.34 -4.12
N PRO A 364 8.30 7.35 -3.80
CA PRO A 364 9.01 8.14 -4.79
C PRO A 364 10.14 7.36 -5.49
N SER A 365 10.68 6.31 -4.87
CA SER A 365 11.91 5.63 -5.31
C SER A 365 11.92 4.13 -5.03
N VAL A 366 12.79 3.39 -5.72
CA VAL A 366 13.10 1.98 -5.40
C VAL A 366 13.69 1.84 -3.99
N GLU A 367 14.48 2.83 -3.51
CA GLU A 367 14.96 2.88 -2.12
C GLU A 367 13.79 2.96 -1.12
N SER A 368 12.76 3.76 -1.41
CA SER A 368 11.53 3.78 -0.60
C SER A 368 10.84 2.40 -0.58
N ALA A 369 10.78 1.72 -1.73
CA ALA A 369 10.24 0.37 -1.82
C ALA A 369 11.06 -0.65 -1.02
N LEU A 370 12.39 -0.51 -0.97
CA LEU A 370 13.28 -1.39 -0.21
C LEU A 370 13.04 -1.29 1.30
N HIS A 371 12.83 -0.08 1.83
CA HIS A 371 12.57 0.11 3.27
C HIS A 371 11.10 -0.14 3.67
N TYR A 372 10.16 0.03 2.73
CA TYR A 372 8.72 -0.06 2.96
C TYR A 372 8.22 -1.35 3.64
N PRO A 373 8.71 -2.57 3.33
CA PRO A 373 8.38 -3.81 4.04
C PRO A 373 8.66 -3.80 5.53
N GLY A 374 9.47 -2.87 6.04
CA GLY A 374 9.61 -2.62 7.48
C GLY A 374 8.92 -1.33 7.92
N THR A 375 9.26 -0.21 7.29
CA THR A 375 8.92 1.13 7.82
C THR A 375 7.43 1.46 7.76
N CYS A 376 6.64 0.79 6.91
CA CYS A 376 5.18 0.96 6.90
C CYS A 376 4.50 0.58 8.23
N LEU A 377 5.10 -0.32 9.05
CA LEU A 377 4.58 -0.65 10.39
C LEU A 377 4.37 0.59 11.28
N PHE A 378 5.18 1.63 11.11
CA PHE A 378 5.05 2.88 11.85
C PHE A 378 3.78 3.68 11.51
N GLU A 379 3.05 3.37 10.44
CA GLU A 379 1.70 3.93 10.19
C GLU A 379 0.70 3.56 11.30
N GLY A 380 0.92 2.40 11.94
CA GLY A 380 0.25 1.96 13.15
C GLY A 380 0.69 2.66 14.46
N THR A 381 1.57 3.67 14.38
CA THR A 381 2.17 4.39 15.52
C THR A 381 2.06 5.92 15.34
N PRO A 382 2.47 6.74 16.32
CA PRO A 382 2.49 8.21 16.21
C PRO A 382 3.69 8.73 15.41
N VAL A 383 4.67 7.88 15.08
CA VAL A 383 5.94 8.24 14.43
C VAL A 383 5.70 8.50 12.93
N SER A 384 6.31 9.55 12.36
CA SER A 384 6.29 9.80 10.92
C SER A 384 7.25 8.87 10.18
N VAL A 385 6.87 8.48 8.97
CA VAL A 385 7.66 7.68 8.02
C VAL A 385 8.17 8.52 6.85
N GLY A 386 8.31 9.84 7.05
CA GLY A 386 8.76 10.75 6.00
C GLY A 386 7.74 11.01 4.87
N ARG A 387 6.48 10.58 5.03
CA ARG A 387 5.38 11.04 4.14
C ARG A 387 5.37 12.57 4.13
N GLY A 388 5.10 13.19 2.97
CA GLY A 388 5.26 14.64 2.80
C GLY A 388 6.71 15.12 2.65
N THR A 389 7.64 14.23 2.32
CA THR A 389 9.03 14.56 1.93
C THR A 389 9.43 13.75 0.70
N ASP A 390 10.56 14.08 0.07
CA ASP A 390 11.18 13.31 -1.01
C ASP A 390 11.70 11.92 -0.57
N ARG A 391 11.74 11.66 0.75
CA ARG A 391 12.33 10.46 1.38
C ARG A 391 11.30 9.62 2.14
N ALA A 392 10.05 9.61 1.68
CA ALA A 392 9.02 8.75 2.25
C ALA A 392 9.48 7.28 2.34
N PHE A 393 9.23 6.66 3.49
CA PHE A 393 9.66 5.33 3.94
C PHE A 393 11.16 5.08 4.10
N GLN A 394 12.04 5.97 3.62
CA GLN A 394 13.50 5.89 3.87
C GLN A 394 13.89 6.37 5.28
N GLN A 395 13.02 7.13 5.95
CA GLN A 395 13.31 7.75 7.24
C GLN A 395 12.13 7.66 8.20
N VAL A 396 12.42 7.56 9.50
CA VAL A 396 11.42 7.54 10.57
C VAL A 396 11.79 8.53 11.67
N GLY A 397 10.80 9.20 12.25
CA GLY A 397 11.05 10.20 13.30
C GLY A 397 9.80 10.78 13.95
N ALA A 398 9.99 11.51 15.05
CA ALA A 398 8.95 12.33 15.68
C ALA A 398 9.57 13.59 16.30
N PRO A 399 8.81 14.70 16.52
CA PRO A 399 9.33 15.96 17.05
C PRO A 399 9.97 15.89 18.45
N TRP A 400 9.88 14.73 19.12
CA TRP A 400 10.42 14.48 20.45
C TRP A 400 11.64 13.56 20.49
N LEU A 401 12.09 13.04 19.35
CA LEU A 401 13.24 12.15 19.26
C LEU A 401 14.51 12.96 19.01
N ASP A 402 15.55 12.66 19.78
CA ASP A 402 16.91 13.03 19.41
C ASP A 402 17.41 12.01 18.37
N GLY A 403 17.66 12.48 17.15
CA GLY A 403 18.14 11.64 16.04
C GLY A 403 19.55 11.10 16.25
N GLU A 404 20.42 11.83 16.95
CA GLU A 404 21.79 11.42 17.26
C GLU A 404 21.78 10.31 18.32
N GLU A 405 20.98 10.46 19.38
CA GLU A 405 20.81 9.41 20.40
C GLU A 405 20.21 8.14 19.77
N LEU A 406 19.17 8.29 18.94
CA LEU A 406 18.54 7.16 18.26
C LEU A 406 19.52 6.44 17.31
N ALA A 407 20.27 7.18 16.49
CA ALA A 407 21.27 6.61 15.59
C ALA A 407 22.39 5.88 16.36
N ALA A 408 22.87 6.45 17.46
CA ALA A 408 23.88 5.82 18.32
C ALA A 408 23.37 4.52 18.95
N ARG A 409 22.13 4.53 19.47
CA ARG A 409 21.50 3.33 20.05
C ARG A 409 21.33 2.22 19.02
N LEU A 410 20.83 2.53 17.82
CA LEU A 410 20.66 1.55 16.74
C LEU A 410 21.99 1.02 16.21
N THR A 411 23.01 1.88 16.07
CA THR A 411 24.36 1.47 15.67
C THR A 411 24.96 0.47 16.67
N ALA A 412 24.71 0.66 17.97
CA ALA A 412 25.16 -0.26 19.01
C ALA A 412 24.46 -1.64 19.00
N LEU A 413 23.32 -1.78 18.30
CA LEU A 413 22.65 -3.06 18.12
C LEU A 413 23.32 -3.93 17.03
N GLY A 414 24.07 -3.33 16.09
CA GLY A 414 24.77 -4.07 15.04
C GLY A 414 23.84 -4.84 14.09
N VAL A 415 22.73 -4.21 13.66
CA VAL A 415 21.81 -4.81 12.69
C VAL A 415 22.56 -5.09 11.37
N PRO A 416 22.56 -6.34 10.85
CA PRO A 416 23.25 -6.69 9.60
C PRO A 416 22.85 -5.81 8.43
N ASP A 417 23.87 -5.37 7.69
CA ASP A 417 23.83 -4.50 6.52
C ASP A 417 22.92 -3.23 6.58
N ALA A 418 22.60 -2.76 7.79
CA ALA A 418 21.78 -1.58 8.03
C ALA A 418 22.58 -0.45 8.68
N ARG A 419 22.59 0.71 8.04
CA ARG A 419 23.12 1.97 8.60
C ARG A 419 21.97 2.92 8.96
N PHE A 420 22.08 3.55 10.13
CA PHE A 420 21.11 4.54 10.62
C PHE A 420 21.80 5.89 10.72
N VAL A 421 21.31 6.87 9.96
CA VAL A 421 21.88 8.21 9.86
C VAL A 421 20.96 9.20 10.57
N PRO A 422 21.44 10.01 11.52
CA PRO A 422 20.63 11.04 12.17
C PRO A 422 20.15 12.06 11.14
N VAL A 423 18.85 12.39 11.16
CA VAL A 423 18.25 13.36 10.25
C VAL A 423 17.28 14.31 10.96
N ARG A 424 17.07 15.46 10.35
CA ARG A 424 15.92 16.34 10.61
C ARG A 424 15.16 16.58 9.31
N PHE A 425 13.84 16.53 9.38
CA PHE A 425 12.98 16.77 8.23
C PHE A 425 11.66 17.43 8.66
N THR A 426 11.00 18.13 7.75
CA THR A 426 9.70 18.77 8.00
C THR A 426 8.71 18.25 6.97
N PRO A 427 7.75 17.38 7.36
CA PRO A 427 6.70 16.90 6.45
C PRO A 427 5.83 18.04 5.90
N GLU A 428 5.68 18.13 4.59
CA GLU A 428 4.73 19.03 3.93
C GLU A 428 3.47 18.24 3.52
N SER A 429 2.30 18.68 3.99
CA SER A 429 0.98 18.05 3.71
C SER A 429 0.98 16.50 3.74
N PRO A 430 1.50 15.85 4.80
CA PRO A 430 1.65 14.40 4.86
C PRO A 430 0.29 13.69 4.80
N GLY A 431 0.16 12.69 3.92
CA GLY A 431 -1.11 11.99 3.68
C GLY A 431 -1.66 11.19 4.88
N ASP A 432 -0.86 10.95 5.92
CA ASP A 432 -1.28 10.33 7.18
C ASP A 432 -1.52 11.35 8.32
N GLY A 433 -1.36 12.64 8.02
CA GLY A 433 -1.54 13.78 8.93
C GLY A 433 -0.40 13.98 9.95
N LYS A 434 0.69 13.20 9.92
CA LYS A 434 1.71 13.24 10.98
C LYS A 434 2.70 14.39 10.80
N PHE A 435 2.66 15.35 11.72
CA PHE A 435 3.64 16.43 11.89
C PHE A 435 3.79 17.35 10.66
N GLY A 436 2.70 17.56 9.91
CA GLY A 436 2.69 18.54 8.80
C GLY A 436 3.12 19.94 9.26
N GLY A 437 4.18 20.48 8.66
CA GLY A 437 4.76 21.78 8.99
C GLY A 437 5.55 21.84 10.31
N VAL A 438 5.88 20.69 10.91
CA VAL A 438 6.64 20.60 12.17
C VAL A 438 7.97 19.88 11.92
N GLU A 439 9.08 20.43 12.41
CA GLU A 439 10.39 19.77 12.34
C GLU A 439 10.39 18.48 13.16
N VAL A 440 10.87 17.41 12.55
CA VAL A 440 10.94 16.05 13.08
C VAL A 440 12.40 15.63 13.20
N GLY A 441 12.81 15.19 14.39
CA GLY A 441 14.07 14.47 14.61
C GLY A 441 13.87 12.97 14.41
N GLY A 442 14.88 12.29 13.87
CA GLY A 442 14.80 10.86 13.61
C GLY A 442 16.04 10.31 12.91
N VAL A 443 15.86 9.18 12.21
CA VAL A 443 16.92 8.52 11.43
C VAL A 443 16.46 8.16 10.03
N ARG A 444 17.36 8.31 9.05
CA ARG A 444 17.28 7.67 7.74
C ARG A 444 17.92 6.28 7.82
N LEU A 445 17.28 5.30 7.20
CA LEU A 445 17.81 3.98 6.97
C LEU A 445 18.63 4.01 5.67
N GLU A 446 19.75 3.30 5.66
CA GLU A 446 20.55 3.05 4.45
C GLU A 446 20.91 1.56 4.43
N SER A 447 20.65 0.88 3.30
CA SER A 447 21.22 -0.44 3.04
C SER A 447 22.68 -0.28 2.62
N ASN A 448 23.58 -1.11 3.14
CA ASN A 448 25.00 -1.09 2.77
C ASN A 448 25.53 -2.46 2.30
N GLY A 449 24.67 -3.47 2.10
CA GLY A 449 25.06 -4.79 1.65
C GLY A 449 23.88 -5.76 1.39
N PRO A 450 24.18 -7.00 0.94
CA PRO A 450 23.18 -7.98 0.51
C PRO A 450 22.42 -8.67 1.66
N GLU A 451 22.90 -8.61 2.90
CA GLU A 451 22.23 -9.18 4.07
C GLU A 451 21.13 -8.25 4.64
N TYR A 452 20.91 -7.08 4.01
CA TYR A 452 20.00 -6.07 4.52
C TYR A 452 18.54 -6.58 4.63
N ASP A 453 18.01 -6.53 5.85
CA ASP A 453 16.62 -6.83 6.16
C ASP A 453 15.88 -5.57 6.66
N PRO A 454 14.97 -4.99 5.85
CA PRO A 454 14.18 -3.83 6.25
C PRO A 454 13.21 -4.14 7.40
N THR A 455 12.76 -5.39 7.53
CA THR A 455 11.86 -5.83 8.60
C THR A 455 12.62 -5.94 9.92
N LEU A 456 13.84 -6.49 9.92
CA LEU A 456 14.72 -6.53 11.09
C LEU A 456 15.14 -5.12 11.53
N ALA A 457 15.52 -4.26 10.57
CA ALA A 457 15.83 -2.86 10.84
C ALA A 457 14.63 -2.10 11.43
N ALA A 458 13.42 -2.36 10.94
CA ALA A 458 12.19 -1.79 11.49
C ALA A 458 11.85 -2.34 12.88
N LEU A 459 12.13 -3.60 13.20
CA LEU A 459 11.98 -4.11 14.58
C LEU A 459 12.93 -3.41 15.55
N ALA A 460 14.20 -3.23 15.19
CA ALA A 460 15.17 -2.48 15.98
C ALA A 460 14.69 -1.04 16.23
N LEU A 461 14.21 -0.36 15.18
CA LEU A 461 13.60 0.96 15.28
C LEU A 461 12.35 0.97 16.18
N LEU A 462 11.46 -0.02 16.08
CA LEU A 462 10.25 -0.09 16.90
C LEU A 462 10.59 -0.22 18.40
N VAL A 463 11.58 -1.05 18.74
CA VAL A 463 12.05 -1.23 20.13
C VAL A 463 12.66 0.07 20.67
N GLU A 464 13.63 0.66 19.96
CA GLU A 464 14.35 1.84 20.45
C GLU A 464 13.47 3.09 20.48
N ILE A 465 12.66 3.34 19.44
CA ILE A 465 11.77 4.51 19.39
C ILE A 465 10.64 4.40 20.42
N ARG A 466 10.09 3.21 20.68
CA ARG A 466 9.12 2.99 21.77
C ARG A 466 9.73 3.33 23.12
N ALA A 467 10.96 2.88 23.38
CA ALA A 467 11.68 3.19 24.62
C ALA A 467 11.96 4.70 24.78
N MET A 468 12.34 5.41 23.72
CA MET A 468 12.59 6.87 23.75
C MET A 468 11.31 7.72 23.82
N SER A 469 10.18 7.19 23.34
CA SER A 469 8.92 7.94 23.26
C SER A 469 8.23 8.08 24.62
N GLY A 470 8.35 7.06 25.50
CA GLY A 470 7.69 7.05 26.81
C GLY A 470 6.16 7.19 26.68
N GLU A 471 5.56 8.11 27.45
CA GLU A 471 4.12 8.42 27.40
C GLU A 471 3.63 8.96 26.04
N ARG A 472 4.54 9.31 25.11
CA ARG A 472 4.21 9.74 23.74
C ARG A 472 4.05 8.57 22.76
N TRP A 473 4.28 7.34 23.20
CA TRP A 473 3.98 6.14 22.43
C TRP A 473 2.52 5.72 22.61
N ASP A 474 1.85 5.41 21.50
CA ASP A 474 0.54 4.78 21.50
C ASP A 474 0.37 3.91 20.25
N TRP A 475 -0.42 2.85 20.35
CA TRP A 475 -0.71 1.98 19.22
C TRP A 475 -2.04 2.35 18.57
N ARG A 476 -2.02 2.57 17.25
CA ARG A 476 -3.23 2.45 16.43
C ARG A 476 -3.53 0.95 16.25
N VAL A 477 -3.85 0.25 17.35
CA VAL A 477 -3.90 -1.22 17.50
C VAL A 477 -4.43 -1.93 16.27
N GLY A 478 -5.71 -1.71 15.92
CA GLY A 478 -6.34 -2.38 14.78
C GLY A 478 -5.84 -1.96 13.39
N HIS A 479 -4.92 -1.01 13.28
CA HIS A 479 -4.19 -0.69 12.04
C HIS A 479 -2.80 -1.34 12.05
N PHE A 480 -2.07 -1.23 13.16
CA PHE A 480 -0.77 -1.90 13.33
C PHE A 480 -0.91 -3.41 13.15
N ASP A 481 -1.84 -4.05 13.87
CA ASP A 481 -2.02 -5.51 13.88
C ASP A 481 -2.44 -6.04 12.48
N ARG A 482 -3.09 -5.20 11.65
CA ARG A 482 -3.40 -5.53 10.24
C ARG A 482 -2.20 -5.41 9.30
N LEU A 483 -1.30 -4.44 9.51
CA LEU A 483 -0.07 -4.31 8.72
C LEU A 483 0.93 -5.41 9.10
N ALA A 484 1.10 -5.65 10.40
CA ALA A 484 1.84 -6.79 10.94
C ALA A 484 1.20 -8.13 10.53
N GLY A 485 -0.11 -8.18 10.29
CA GLY A 485 -0.83 -9.42 9.97
C GLY A 485 -0.95 -10.36 11.17
N THR A 486 -0.84 -9.83 12.39
CA THR A 486 -0.99 -10.52 13.67
C THR A 486 -0.96 -9.47 14.80
N ASP A 487 -1.57 -9.75 15.95
CA ASP A 487 -1.34 -8.96 17.16
C ASP A 487 -0.11 -9.42 17.97
N ALA A 488 0.44 -10.60 17.67
CA ALA A 488 1.55 -11.19 18.41
C ALA A 488 2.80 -10.30 18.43
N LEU A 489 3.10 -9.64 17.30
CA LEU A 489 4.21 -8.69 17.20
C LEU A 489 4.03 -7.50 18.17
N ARG A 490 2.83 -6.89 18.18
CA ARG A 490 2.53 -5.78 19.09
C ARG A 490 2.58 -6.22 20.55
N ASN A 491 1.94 -7.34 20.88
CA ASN A 491 1.91 -7.89 22.23
C ASN A 491 3.32 -8.23 22.74
N ALA A 492 4.21 -8.73 21.89
CA ALA A 492 5.60 -9.05 22.25
C ALA A 492 6.48 -7.79 22.37
N LEU A 493 6.30 -6.78 21.51
CA LEU A 493 6.90 -5.45 21.70
C LEU A 493 6.42 -4.79 22.99
N ASP A 494 5.14 -4.97 23.36
CA ASP A 494 4.60 -4.48 24.62
C ASP A 494 5.18 -5.18 25.84
N ALA A 495 5.45 -6.49 25.72
CA ALA A 495 6.14 -7.30 26.72
C ALA A 495 7.67 -7.05 26.81
N GLY A 496 8.24 -6.23 25.93
CA GLY A 496 9.67 -5.90 25.94
C GLY A 496 10.59 -6.99 25.36
N VAL A 497 10.06 -7.83 24.46
CA VAL A 497 10.88 -8.81 23.72
C VAL A 497 11.87 -8.06 22.80
N SER A 498 13.12 -8.52 22.72
CA SER A 498 14.14 -7.90 21.87
C SER A 498 13.87 -8.11 20.38
N TYR A 499 14.41 -7.23 19.54
CA TYR A 499 14.18 -7.31 18.09
C TYR A 499 14.74 -8.61 17.47
N GLN A 500 15.85 -9.16 18.00
CA GLN A 500 16.37 -10.46 17.55
C GLN A 500 15.41 -11.59 17.91
N ALA A 501 14.94 -11.67 19.16
CA ALA A 501 14.03 -12.74 19.59
C ALA A 501 12.66 -12.68 18.87
N LEU A 502 12.24 -11.50 18.40
CA LEU A 502 11.10 -11.34 17.50
C LEU A 502 11.37 -11.92 16.11
N ALA A 503 12.54 -11.60 15.52
CA ALA A 503 12.93 -12.06 14.18
C ALA A 503 13.25 -13.57 14.13
N ASP A 504 13.94 -14.10 15.15
CA ASP A 504 14.24 -15.53 15.32
C ASP A 504 12.94 -16.37 15.30
N GLY A 505 11.84 -15.80 15.80
CA GLY A 505 10.51 -16.42 15.80
C GLY A 505 9.84 -16.50 14.42
N TRP A 506 10.44 -15.95 13.35
CA TRP A 506 9.86 -15.97 12.00
C TRP A 506 10.41 -17.09 11.11
N GLY A 507 11.56 -17.68 11.45
CA GLY A 507 12.29 -18.62 10.59
C GLY A 507 11.45 -19.79 10.07
N GLU A 508 10.77 -20.52 10.95
CA GLU A 508 9.94 -21.69 10.57
C GLU A 508 8.85 -21.31 9.54
N GLY A 509 8.16 -20.19 9.75
CA GLY A 509 7.12 -19.72 8.82
C GLY A 509 7.68 -19.21 7.49
N LEU A 510 8.90 -18.65 7.50
CA LEU A 510 9.61 -18.23 6.29
C LEU A 510 10.08 -19.44 5.47
N ASP A 511 10.65 -20.46 6.12
CA ASP A 511 11.07 -21.72 5.48
C ASP A 511 9.86 -22.45 4.86
N GLU A 512 8.75 -22.55 5.59
CA GLU A 512 7.49 -23.09 5.05
C GLU A 512 6.98 -22.29 3.84
N TYR A 513 7.05 -20.96 3.89
CA TYR A 513 6.64 -20.12 2.77
C TYR A 513 7.56 -20.27 1.55
N VAL A 514 8.88 -20.34 1.74
CA VAL A 514 9.85 -20.56 0.67
C VAL A 514 9.58 -21.91 -0.03
N ALA A 515 9.36 -22.98 0.73
CA ALA A 515 8.99 -24.28 0.18
C ALA A 515 7.63 -24.26 -0.54
N ARG A 516 6.67 -23.45 -0.07
CA ARG A 516 5.33 -23.31 -0.68
C ARG A 516 5.32 -22.44 -1.93
N ARG A 517 6.19 -21.43 -2.07
CA ARG A 517 6.21 -20.56 -3.26
C ARG A 517 6.86 -21.23 -4.47
N GLU A 518 7.75 -22.18 -4.25
CA GLU A 518 8.60 -22.82 -5.28
C GLU A 518 7.86 -23.29 -6.55
N PRO A 519 6.69 -23.98 -6.48
CA PRO A 519 5.99 -24.44 -7.68
C PRO A 519 5.40 -23.31 -8.55
N TYR A 520 5.36 -22.09 -8.02
CA TYR A 520 4.73 -20.92 -8.64
C TYR A 520 5.75 -19.96 -9.25
N LEU A 521 7.05 -20.17 -9.01
CA LEU A 521 8.10 -19.35 -9.57
C LEU A 521 8.15 -19.48 -11.10
N LEU A 522 8.39 -18.34 -11.75
CA LEU A 522 8.53 -18.17 -13.19
C LEU A 522 9.99 -17.99 -13.59
N TYR A 523 10.76 -17.33 -12.73
CA TYR A 523 12.15 -16.96 -12.95
C TYR A 523 13.01 -17.84 -12.05
N ARG A 524 13.79 -18.74 -12.65
CA ARG A 524 14.72 -19.62 -11.95
C ARG A 524 16.12 -19.02 -11.93
N LYS A 525 16.97 -19.54 -11.05
CA LYS A 525 18.41 -19.28 -11.10
C LYS A 525 19.02 -20.06 -12.26
N GLU A 526 19.97 -19.46 -12.98
CA GLU A 526 20.77 -20.20 -13.96
C GLU A 526 21.52 -21.33 -13.25
N GLY A 527 21.16 -22.58 -13.54
CA GLY A 527 21.75 -23.78 -12.92
C GLY A 527 20.76 -24.75 -12.27
N GLU A 528 19.46 -24.42 -12.17
CA GLU A 528 18.37 -25.25 -11.60
C GLU A 528 17.22 -25.57 -12.59
#